data_AF-A0A5B0R7B8-F1
#
_entry.id   AF-A0A5B0R7B8-F1
#
_cell.length_a   1.000
_cell.length_b   1.000
_cell.length_c   1.000
_cell.angle_alpha   90.00
_cell.angle_beta   90.00
_cell.angle_gamma   90.00
#
_symmetry.space_group_name_H-M   'P 1'
#
loop_
_entity.id
_entity.type
_entity.pdbx_description
1 polymer ?
#
loop_
_entity_poly.entity_id
_entity_poly.type
_entity_poly.pdbx_seq_one_letter_code
_entity_poly.pdbx_strand_id
1 'polypeptide(L)'
;MRQKKLIILMVGMTGQIDYVMTWAEKLLADEATFPTKAGREFNPNTFPSSARHLYTQFLRIFAHLYHAHFDHFVHLSSEGHVNSLFAHFLQFGVEFDLIDPKELRAPKEGSPFVVGDLLDAWKNMGILTC
;
A
#
# COMPACT_ATOMS: atom_id res chain seq x y z
N MET A 1 27.21 -8.45 -9.93
CA MET A 1 26.62 -8.84 -8.63
C MET A 1 25.37 -8.04 -8.24
N ARG A 2 25.32 -6.71 -8.40
CA ARG A 2 24.11 -5.89 -8.11
C ARG A 2 22.85 -6.27 -8.92
N GLN A 3 23.00 -6.50 -10.22
CA GLN A 3 21.89 -6.81 -11.14
C GLN A 3 21.19 -8.15 -10.81
N LYS A 4 21.94 -9.21 -10.48
CA LYS A 4 21.36 -10.50 -10.08
C LYS A 4 20.62 -10.43 -8.73
N LYS A 5 21.07 -9.59 -7.79
CA LYS A 5 20.39 -9.35 -6.51
C LYS A 5 19.08 -8.58 -6.71
N LEU A 6 19.06 -7.64 -7.65
CA LEU A 6 17.86 -6.89 -8.04
C LEU A 6 16.81 -7.79 -8.72
N ILE A 7 17.22 -8.71 -9.61
CA ILE A 7 16.32 -9.66 -10.28
C ILE A 7 15.71 -10.66 -9.28
N ILE A 8 16.49 -11.17 -8.32
CA ILE A 8 15.98 -12.09 -7.28
C ILE A 8 15.00 -11.37 -6.33
N LEU A 9 15.28 -10.10 -5.99
CA LEU A 9 14.33 -9.27 -5.24
C LEU A 9 13.05 -8.99 -6.04
N MET A 10 13.15 -8.68 -7.34
CA MET A 10 12.01 -8.44 -8.22
C MET A 10 11.11 -9.68 -8.37
N VAL A 11 11.70 -10.86 -8.61
CA VAL A 11 10.95 -12.13 -8.73
C VAL A 11 10.33 -12.56 -7.39
N GLY A 12 11.00 -12.28 -6.27
CA GLY A 12 10.42 -12.47 -4.94
C GLY A 12 9.25 -11.53 -4.64
N MET A 13 9.32 -10.29 -5.13
CA MET A 13 8.29 -9.26 -4.94
C MET A 13 7.05 -9.47 -5.81
N THR A 14 7.18 -9.95 -7.05
CA THR A 14 6.01 -10.30 -7.88
C THR A 14 5.22 -11.46 -7.26
N GLY A 15 5.89 -12.50 -6.77
CA GLY A 15 5.24 -13.58 -6.02
C GLY A 15 4.62 -13.13 -4.69
N GLN A 16 5.16 -12.08 -4.07
CA GLN A 16 4.56 -11.44 -2.90
C GLN A 16 3.29 -10.65 -3.27
N ILE A 17 3.24 -10.00 -4.44
CA ILE A 17 2.03 -9.31 -4.92
C ILE A 17 0.90 -10.32 -5.11
N ASP A 18 1.14 -11.42 -5.83
CA ASP A 18 0.10 -12.45 -6.06
C ASP A 18 -0.42 -13.04 -4.74
N TYR A 19 0.49 -13.31 -3.80
CA TYR A 19 0.12 -13.77 -2.47
C TYR A 19 -0.74 -12.74 -1.72
N VAL A 20 -0.33 -11.47 -1.70
CA VAL A 20 -1.07 -10.40 -1.02
C VAL A 20 -2.44 -10.19 -1.65
N MET A 21 -2.55 -10.20 -2.98
CA MET A 21 -3.83 -10.04 -3.67
C MET A 21 -4.77 -11.21 -3.39
N THR A 22 -4.27 -12.45 -3.47
CA THR A 22 -5.04 -13.65 -3.12
C THR A 22 -5.49 -13.64 -1.66
N TRP A 23 -4.62 -13.20 -0.76
CA TRP A 23 -4.96 -13.07 0.65
C TRP A 23 -6.01 -11.98 0.90
N ALA A 24 -5.87 -10.82 0.25
CA ALA A 24 -6.82 -9.72 0.34
C ALA A 24 -8.21 -10.14 -0.16
N GLU A 25 -8.29 -10.84 -1.29
CA GLU A 25 -9.55 -11.39 -1.82
C GLU A 25 -10.23 -12.32 -0.81
N LYS A 26 -9.47 -13.23 -0.18
CA LYS A 26 -9.99 -14.14 0.85
C LYS A 26 -10.47 -13.40 2.08
N LEU A 27 -9.76 -12.36 2.51
CA LEU A 27 -10.14 -11.53 3.64
C LEU A 27 -11.45 -10.78 3.35
N LEU A 28 -11.58 -10.19 2.17
CA LEU A 28 -12.77 -9.44 1.76
C LEU A 28 -13.99 -10.34 1.56
N ALA A 29 -13.78 -11.62 1.22
CA ALA A 29 -14.84 -12.61 1.09
C ALA A 29 -15.28 -13.24 2.43
N ASP A 30 -14.54 -13.01 3.51
CA ASP A 30 -14.86 -13.56 4.84
C ASP A 30 -15.99 -12.76 5.50
N GLU A 31 -17.21 -13.32 5.52
CA GLU A 31 -18.38 -12.70 6.18
C GLU A 31 -18.23 -12.46 7.69
N ALA A 32 -17.24 -13.09 8.34
CA ALA A 32 -16.94 -12.82 9.75
C ALA A 32 -16.18 -11.50 9.94
N THR A 33 -15.37 -11.11 8.95
CA THR A 33 -14.59 -9.86 8.95
C THR A 33 -15.30 -8.76 8.17
N PHE A 34 -15.85 -9.08 6.99
CA PHE A 34 -16.59 -8.18 6.09
C PHE A 34 -18.01 -8.69 5.88
N PRO A 35 -18.95 -8.40 6.81
CA PRO A 35 -20.32 -8.85 6.70
C PRO A 35 -21.03 -8.25 5.47
N THR A 36 -21.67 -9.12 4.66
CA THR A 36 -22.40 -8.73 3.43
C THR A 36 -23.92 -8.66 3.64
N LYS A 37 -24.42 -9.17 4.77
CA LYS A 37 -25.84 -9.26 5.09
C LYS A 37 -26.28 -8.05 5.90
N ALA A 38 -27.40 -7.44 5.51
CA ALA A 38 -28.01 -6.34 6.24
C ALA A 38 -28.27 -6.73 7.71
N GLY A 39 -27.94 -5.82 8.64
CA GLY A 39 -28.14 -6.03 10.08
C GLY A 39 -26.99 -6.76 10.80
N ARG A 40 -25.93 -7.19 10.10
CA ARG A 40 -24.67 -7.58 10.75
C ARG A 40 -23.72 -6.39 10.81
N GLU A 41 -23.12 -6.19 11.98
CA GLU A 41 -22.08 -5.19 12.21
C GLU A 41 -20.68 -5.79 12.03
N PHE A 42 -19.71 -4.93 11.72
CA PHE A 42 -18.30 -5.31 11.72
C PHE A 42 -17.84 -5.69 13.13
N ASN A 43 -17.04 -6.75 13.24
CA ASN A 43 -16.49 -7.15 14.54
C ASN A 43 -15.46 -6.10 15.01
N PRO A 44 -15.70 -5.41 16.14
CA PRO A 44 -14.86 -4.29 16.58
C PRO A 44 -13.46 -4.71 17.00
N ASN A 45 -13.25 -5.99 17.31
CA ASN A 45 -11.94 -6.50 17.76
C ASN A 45 -11.04 -6.92 16.59
N THR A 46 -11.63 -7.42 15.50
CA THR A 46 -10.86 -7.99 14.38
C THR A 46 -10.80 -7.05 13.18
N PHE A 47 -11.88 -6.34 12.89
CA PHE A 47 -11.94 -5.47 11.71
C PHE A 47 -10.84 -4.40 11.69
N PRO A 48 -10.61 -3.61 12.76
CA PRO A 48 -9.56 -2.58 12.73
C PRO A 48 -8.16 -3.16 12.48
N SER A 49 -7.83 -4.28 13.11
CA SER A 49 -6.53 -4.95 12.90
C SER A 49 -6.39 -5.51 11.48
N SER A 50 -7.46 -6.09 10.92
CA SER A 50 -7.46 -6.62 9.55
C SER A 50 -7.34 -5.50 8.52
N ALA A 51 -8.06 -4.39 8.72
CA ALA A 51 -8.01 -3.22 7.86
C ALA A 51 -6.61 -2.58 7.86
N ARG A 52 -6.01 -2.38 9.05
CA ARG A 52 -4.64 -1.88 9.19
C ARG A 52 -3.64 -2.81 8.49
N HIS A 53 -3.76 -4.12 8.70
CA HIS A 53 -2.85 -5.08 8.08
C HIS A 53 -2.96 -5.08 6.54
N LEU A 54 -4.18 -5.03 6.00
CA LEU A 54 -4.43 -4.91 4.56
C LEU A 54 -3.80 -3.63 3.98
N TYR A 55 -3.99 -2.49 4.65
CA TYR A 55 -3.40 -1.21 4.27
C TYR A 55 -1.87 -1.27 4.24
N THR A 56 -1.23 -1.84 5.27
CA THR A 56 0.23 -2.00 5.30
C THR A 56 0.74 -2.87 4.14
N GLN A 57 0.03 -3.94 3.75
CA GLN A 57 0.45 -4.74 2.59
C GLN A 57 0.31 -3.97 1.29
N PHE A 58 -0.79 -3.23 1.09
CA PHE A 58 -1.00 -2.43 -0.12
C PHE A 58 -0.01 -1.27 -0.23
N LEU A 59 0.39 -0.65 0.89
CA LEU A 59 1.46 0.36 0.89
C LEU A 59 2.77 -0.20 0.30
N ARG A 60 3.10 -1.47 0.58
CA ARG A 60 4.29 -2.14 0.03
C ARG A 60 4.18 -2.36 -1.48
N ILE A 61 2.98 -2.70 -1.95
CA ILE A 61 2.70 -2.83 -3.39
C ILE A 61 2.88 -1.48 -4.07
N PHE A 62 2.29 -0.41 -3.54
CA PHE A 62 2.49 0.94 -4.08
C PHE A 62 3.95 1.35 -4.11
N ALA A 63 4.68 1.18 -3.00
CA ALA A 63 6.12 1.47 -2.97
C ALA A 63 6.88 0.70 -4.08
N HIS A 64 6.57 -0.58 -4.29
CA HIS A 64 7.16 -1.36 -5.36
C HIS A 64 6.80 -0.83 -6.75
N LEU A 65 5.52 -0.50 -6.98
CA LEU A 65 5.05 0.07 -8.25
C LEU A 65 5.81 1.36 -8.61
N TYR A 66 6.02 2.25 -7.63
CA TYR A 66 6.78 3.49 -7.84
C TYR A 66 8.28 3.25 -8.04
N HIS A 67 8.89 2.29 -7.34
CA HIS A 67 10.32 2.04 -7.47
C HIS A 67 10.71 1.23 -8.72
N ALA A 68 9.89 0.25 -9.11
CA ALA A 68 10.24 -0.74 -10.12
C ALA A 68 9.48 -0.57 -11.45
N HIS A 69 8.31 0.07 -11.43
CA HIS A 69 7.40 0.08 -12.59
C HIS A 69 6.93 1.49 -12.99
N PHE A 70 7.45 2.55 -12.36
CA PHE A 70 7.01 3.90 -12.66
C PHE A 70 7.25 4.31 -14.12
N ASP A 71 8.37 3.87 -14.71
CA ASP A 71 8.66 4.09 -16.13
C ASP A 71 7.59 3.53 -17.06
N HIS A 72 6.94 2.42 -16.68
CA HIS A 72 5.83 1.86 -17.46
C HIS A 72 4.60 2.76 -17.40
N PHE A 73 4.30 3.34 -16.23
CA PHE A 73 3.17 4.27 -16.10
C PHE A 73 3.39 5.54 -16.92
N VAL A 74 4.61 6.07 -16.91
CA VAL A 74 5.00 7.22 -17.75
C VAL A 74 4.88 6.87 -19.24
N HIS A 75 5.36 5.69 -19.65
CA HIS A 75 5.26 5.25 -21.05
C HIS A 75 3.79 5.12 -21.51
N LEU A 76 2.89 4.74 -20.61
CA LEU A 76 1.46 4.64 -20.84
C LEU A 76 0.70 5.97 -20.60
N SER A 77 1.40 7.06 -20.26
CA SER A 77 0.78 8.36 -19.88
C SER A 77 -0.28 8.22 -18.79
N SER A 78 -0.02 7.35 -17.82
CA SER A 78 -0.94 6.97 -16.73
C SER A 78 -0.41 7.30 -15.34
N GLU A 79 0.76 7.94 -15.25
CA GLU A 79 1.39 8.37 -14.02
C GLU A 79 0.48 9.28 -13.18
N GLY A 80 -0.33 10.13 -13.83
CA GLY A 80 -1.31 10.97 -13.14
C GLY A 80 -2.39 10.17 -12.41
N HIS A 81 -2.83 9.03 -12.95
CA HIS A 81 -3.80 8.15 -12.31
C HIS A 81 -3.19 7.47 -11.08
N VAL A 82 -1.98 6.94 -11.22
CA VAL A 82 -1.27 6.27 -10.11
C VAL A 82 -0.91 7.26 -9.00
N ASN A 83 -0.54 8.50 -9.35
CA ASN A 83 -0.30 9.59 -8.40
C ASN A 83 -1.56 9.96 -7.62
N SER A 84 -2.68 10.18 -8.32
CA SER A 84 -3.95 10.54 -7.68
C SER A 84 -4.46 9.42 -6.76
N LEU A 85 -4.38 8.17 -7.22
CA LEU A 85 -4.77 7.00 -6.43
C LEU A 85 -3.91 6.85 -5.17
N PHE A 86 -2.59 6.99 -5.31
CA PHE A 86 -1.70 6.81 -4.17
C PHE A 86 -1.78 7.97 -3.17
N ALA A 87 -1.96 9.21 -3.63
CA ALA A 87 -2.21 10.35 -2.75
C ALA A 87 -3.50 10.15 -1.93
N HIS A 88 -4.59 9.72 -2.57
CA HIS A 88 -5.83 9.39 -1.88
C HIS A 88 -5.63 8.24 -0.86
N PHE A 89 -4.92 7.19 -1.25
CA PHE A 89 -4.60 6.07 -0.37
C PHE A 89 -3.83 6.51 0.88
N LEU A 90 -2.82 7.37 0.73
CA LEU A 90 -2.05 7.89 1.87
C LEU A 90 -2.91 8.77 2.79
N GLN A 91 -3.69 9.69 2.22
CA GLN A 91 -4.56 10.58 2.99
C GLN A 91 -5.59 9.77 3.78
N PHE A 92 -6.26 8.82 3.13
CA PHE A 92 -7.24 7.94 3.78
C PHE A 92 -6.59 7.08 4.87
N GLY A 93 -5.40 6.56 4.60
CA GLY A 93 -4.65 5.74 5.55
C GLY A 93 -4.31 6.48 6.84
N VAL A 94 -3.97 7.77 6.74
CA VAL A 94 -3.69 8.60 7.93
C VAL A 94 -4.97 9.05 8.63
N GLU A 95 -5.97 9.53 7.88
CA GLU A 95 -7.24 10.03 8.43
C GLU A 95 -7.96 9.00 9.31
N PHE A 96 -7.92 7.72 8.90
CA PHE A 96 -8.58 6.63 9.62
C PHE A 96 -7.62 5.78 10.47
N ASP A 97 -6.40 6.25 10.74
CA ASP A 97 -5.38 5.53 11.52
C ASP A 97 -5.16 4.08 11.03
N LEU A 98 -5.09 3.90 9.71
CA LEU A 98 -4.78 2.62 9.05
C LEU A 98 -3.29 2.49 8.72
N ILE A 99 -2.54 3.60 8.73
CA ILE A 99 -1.09 3.62 8.59
C ILE A 99 -0.53 4.57 9.65
N ASP A 100 0.46 4.11 10.41
CA ASP A 100 1.22 4.99 11.29
C ASP A 100 2.11 5.90 10.42
N PRO A 101 2.05 7.24 10.55
CA PRO A 101 2.91 8.16 9.80
C PRO A 101 4.42 7.83 9.89
N LYS A 102 4.86 7.15 10.96
CA LYS A 102 6.24 6.66 11.09
C LYS A 102 6.57 5.57 10.07
N GLU A 103 5.62 4.72 9.70
CA GLU A 103 5.77 3.69 8.67
C GLU A 103 5.92 4.27 7.27
N LEU A 104 5.50 5.52 7.05
CA LEU A 104 5.72 6.23 5.79
C LEU A 104 7.15 6.74 5.64
N ARG A 105 7.83 7.03 6.76
CA ARG A 105 9.16 7.66 6.79
C ARG A 105 10.29 6.69 7.06
N ALA A 106 10.08 5.68 7.91
CA ALA A 106 11.14 4.81 8.37
C ALA A 106 11.08 3.43 7.70
N PRO A 107 12.15 2.98 7.02
CA PRO A 107 12.28 1.56 6.74
C PRO A 107 12.33 0.80 8.07
N LYS A 108 11.34 -0.05 8.36
CA LYS A 108 11.48 -1.04 9.45
C LYS A 108 12.74 -1.86 9.17
N GLU A 109 13.49 -2.26 10.19
CA GLU A 109 14.67 -3.11 10.03
C GLU A 109 14.30 -4.35 9.17
N GLY A 110 14.98 -4.53 8.02
CA GLY A 110 14.64 -5.55 7.02
C GLY A 110 13.67 -5.14 5.90
N SER A 111 13.26 -3.88 5.85
CA SER A 111 12.20 -3.38 4.96
C SER A 111 12.70 -2.15 4.18
N PRO A 112 13.08 -2.24 2.89
CA PRO A 112 13.76 -1.15 2.15
C PRO A 112 12.83 0.01 1.73
N PHE A 113 11.69 0.20 2.38
CA PHE A 113 10.65 1.13 1.93
C PHE A 113 10.95 2.57 2.37
N VAL A 114 10.98 3.49 1.41
CA VAL A 114 11.07 4.94 1.65
C VAL A 114 10.12 5.64 0.69
N VAL A 115 8.90 5.95 1.13
CA VAL A 115 8.00 6.90 0.42
C VAL A 115 8.05 8.31 1.04
N GLY A 116 8.90 8.50 2.05
CA GLY A 116 9.01 9.75 2.80
C GLY A 116 9.32 10.97 1.93
N ASP A 117 10.23 10.84 0.96
CA ASP A 117 10.58 11.94 0.06
C ASP A 117 9.40 12.34 -0.84
N LEU A 118 8.63 11.36 -1.33
CA LEU A 118 7.43 11.60 -2.14
C LEU A 118 6.31 12.22 -1.29
N LEU A 119 6.16 11.75 -0.06
CA LEU A 119 5.21 12.30 0.91
C LEU A 119 5.52 13.78 1.18
N ASP A 120 6.77 14.11 1.48
CA ASP A 120 7.20 15.48 1.75
C ASP A 120 7.03 16.37 0.51
N ALA A 121 7.28 15.85 -0.70
CA ALA A 121 7.00 16.57 -1.94
C ALA A 121 5.50 16.88 -2.12
N TRP A 122 4.62 15.91 -1.89
CA TRP A 122 3.17 16.10 -2.02
C TRP A 122 2.57 17.01 -0.95
N LYS A 123 3.13 17.01 0.26
CA LYS A 123 2.78 18.01 1.29
C LYS A 123 3.16 19.42 0.84
N ASN A 124 4.37 19.61 0.31
CA ASN A 124 4.83 20.90 -0.17
C ASN A 124 4.03 21.42 -1.37
N MET A 125 3.49 20.51 -2.20
CA MET A 125 2.59 20.84 -3.31
C MET A 125 1.14 21.11 -2.88
N GLY A 126 0.80 20.93 -1.60
CA GLY A 126 -0.58 21.05 -1.11
C GLY A 126 -1.52 19.93 -1.56
N ILE A 127 -0.97 18.81 -2.05
CA ILE A 127 -1.74 17.63 -2.49
C ILE A 127 -2.20 16.82 -1.28
N LEU A 128 -1.33 16.69 -0.27
CA LEU A 128 -1.63 16.03 0.99
C LEU A 128 -1.75 17.06 2.10
N THR A 129 -2.69 16.82 3.01
CA THR A 129 -2.90 17.66 4.20
C THR A 129 -2.48 16.97 5.50
N CYS A 130 -2.21 15.67 5.45
CA CYS A 130 -1.66 14.88 6.55
C CYS A 130 -0.18 15.19 6.80
#